data_AF-A0A1L5NZX2-F1
#
_entry.id   AF-A0A1L5NZX2-F1
#
_cell.length_a   1.000
_cell.length_b   1.000
_cell.length_c   1.000
_cell.angle_alpha   90.00
_cell.angle_beta   90.00
_cell.angle_gamma   90.00
#
_symmetry.space_group_name_H-M   'P 1'
#
loop_
_entity.id
_entity.type
_entity.pdbx_description
1 polymer ?
#
loop_
_entity_poly.entity_id
_entity_poly.type
_entity_poly.pdbx_seq_one_letter_code
_entity_poly.pdbx_strand_id
1 'polypeptide(L)'
;MNLSKGAKLVCFFASLTLLSVNEAFARGRLHIRVPDWMEPYMAMFLVFTFFGWLGLLVTKPRGVPVNQLSRIKTSPLVNFLRVFTLTMFMMFMVMLFAGMVLE
;
A
#
# COMPACT_ATOMS: atom_id res chain seq x y z
N MET A 1 -0.64 -21.76 14.59
CA MET A 1 -1.36 -20.69 13.86
C MET A 1 -1.19 -20.95 12.37
N ASN A 2 -2.25 -21.36 11.65
CA ASN A 2 -2.16 -21.82 10.26
C ASN A 2 -1.95 -20.65 9.29
N LEU A 3 -0.68 -20.32 8.98
CA LEU A 3 -0.27 -19.26 8.05
C LEU A 3 -0.98 -19.35 6.68
N SER A 4 -1.27 -20.58 6.23
CA SER A 4 -1.94 -20.88 4.95
C SER A 4 -3.36 -20.31 4.85
N LYS A 5 -4.12 -20.29 5.96
CA LYS A 5 -5.50 -19.76 5.94
C LYS A 5 -5.50 -18.24 5.82
N GLY A 6 -4.56 -17.57 6.50
CA GLY A 6 -4.39 -16.11 6.42
C GLY A 6 -3.95 -15.65 5.03
N ALA A 7 -2.99 -16.35 4.41
CA ALA A 7 -2.48 -15.99 3.08
C ALA A 7 -3.57 -16.11 1.99
N LYS A 8 -4.38 -17.18 2.02
CA LYS A 8 -5.52 -17.36 1.10
C LYS A 8 -6.57 -16.27 1.28
N LEU A 9 -6.86 -15.90 2.52
CA LEU A 9 -7.81 -14.83 2.83
C LEU A 9 -7.31 -13.48 2.32
N VAL A 10 -6.04 -13.14 2.57
CA VAL A 10 -5.40 -11.90 2.07
C VAL A 10 -5.40 -11.85 0.55
N CYS A 11 -5.07 -12.97 -0.12
CA CYS A 11 -5.10 -13.06 -1.57
C CYS A 11 -6.52 -12.88 -2.12
N PHE A 12 -7.52 -13.50 -1.48
CA PHE A 12 -8.92 -13.35 -1.85
C PHE A 12 -9.43 -11.91 -1.67
N PHE A 13 -9.10 -11.27 -0.55
CA PHE A 13 -9.42 -9.86 -0.32
C PHE A 13 -8.69 -8.95 -1.32
N ALA A 14 -7.43 -9.21 -1.63
CA ALA A 14 -6.67 -8.46 -2.64
C ALA A 14 -7.31 -8.59 -4.03
N SER A 15 -7.68 -9.81 -4.43
CA SER A 15 -8.39 -10.05 -5.70
C SER A 15 -9.75 -9.37 -5.75
N LEU A 16 -10.51 -9.38 -4.65
CA LEU A 16 -11.80 -8.68 -4.55
C LEU A 16 -11.63 -7.17 -4.63
N THR A 17 -10.62 -6.60 -3.96
CA THR A 17 -10.33 -5.18 -4.06
C THR A 17 -9.92 -4.79 -5.48
N LEU A 18 -9.05 -5.58 -6.13
CA LEU A 18 -8.65 -5.34 -7.51
C LEU A 18 -9.83 -5.41 -8.48
N LEU A 19 -10.71 -6.40 -8.33
CA LEU A 19 -11.92 -6.51 -9.16
C LEU A 19 -12.89 -5.34 -8.94
N SER A 20 -13.11 -4.95 -7.68
CA SER A 20 -14.00 -3.84 -7.34
C SER A 20 -13.49 -2.49 -7.85
N VAL A 21 -12.18 -2.27 -7.79
CA VAL A 21 -11.51 -1.09 -8.31
C VAL A 21 -11.65 -1.04 -9.83
N ASN A 22 -11.38 -2.16 -10.51
CA ASN A 22 -11.50 -2.27 -11.96
C ASN A 22 -12.93 -2.00 -12.47
N GLU A 23 -13.96 -2.51 -11.77
CA GLU A 23 -15.35 -2.20 -12.12
C GLU A 23 -15.75 -0.74 -11.80
N ALA A 24 -15.20 -0.14 -10.76
CA ALA A 24 -15.49 1.23 -10.36
C ALA A 24 -14.83 2.27 -11.30
N PHE A 25 -13.62 1.97 -11.80
CA PHE A 25 -12.94 2.72 -12.86
C PHE A 25 -13.68 2.57 -14.20
N ALA A 26 -14.03 1.34 -14.61
CA ALA A 26 -14.76 1.09 -15.86
C ALA A 26 -16.15 1.75 -15.92
N ARG A 27 -16.81 1.99 -14.77
CA ARG A 27 -18.13 2.66 -14.71
C ARG A 27 -18.06 4.15 -14.37
N GLY A 28 -16.88 4.76 -14.27
CA GLY A 28 -16.72 6.20 -14.02
C GLY A 28 -17.42 6.71 -12.75
N ARG A 29 -17.62 5.83 -11.74
CA ARG A 29 -18.45 6.13 -10.56
C ARG A 29 -17.68 6.70 -9.37
N LEU A 30 -16.35 6.65 -9.42
CA LEU A 30 -15.46 7.43 -8.56
C LEU A 30 -15.10 8.70 -9.33
N HIS A 31 -15.42 9.87 -8.76
CA HIS A 31 -15.04 11.20 -9.28
C HIS A 31 -13.51 11.44 -9.29
N ILE A 32 -12.73 10.42 -8.98
CA ILE A 32 -11.28 10.39 -9.14
C ILE A 32 -11.07 9.57 -10.41
N ARG A 33 -11.27 10.18 -11.58
CA ARG A 33 -10.71 9.57 -12.77
C ARG A 33 -9.20 9.80 -12.68
N VAL A 34 -8.48 8.80 -13.13
CA VAL A 34 -7.04 8.78 -13.18
C VAL A 34 -6.73 8.46 -14.62
N PRO A 35 -5.78 9.15 -15.28
CA PRO A 35 -5.43 8.83 -16.65
C PRO A 35 -5.12 7.34 -16.79
N ASP A 36 -5.64 6.68 -17.84
CA ASP A 36 -5.53 5.22 -18.03
C ASP A 36 -4.08 4.71 -17.98
N TRP A 37 -3.11 5.55 -18.40
CA TRP A 37 -1.68 5.23 -18.34
C TRP A 37 -1.11 5.17 -16.90
N MET A 38 -1.80 5.75 -15.92
CA MET A 38 -1.36 5.89 -14.54
C MET A 38 -1.95 4.79 -13.62
N GLU A 39 -3.04 4.13 -14.01
CA GLU A 39 -3.65 2.99 -13.29
C GLU A 39 -2.67 1.86 -12.90
N PRO A 40 -1.84 1.31 -13.82
CA PRO A 40 -0.94 0.22 -13.46
C PRO A 40 0.11 0.65 -12.42
N TYR A 41 0.59 1.90 -12.48
CA TYR A 41 1.52 2.43 -11.49
C TYR A 41 0.87 2.60 -10.12
N MET A 42 -0.37 3.08 -10.11
CA MET A 42 -1.17 3.24 -8.88
C MET A 42 -1.39 1.90 -8.17
N ALA A 43 -1.74 0.86 -8.92
CA ALA A 43 -1.84 -0.50 -8.39
C ALA A 43 -0.50 -0.99 -7.83
N MET A 44 0.60 -0.78 -8.56
CA MET A 44 1.94 -1.17 -8.09
C MET A 44 2.35 -0.46 -6.81
N PHE A 45 2.18 0.87 -6.71
CA PHE A 45 2.54 1.60 -5.50
C PHE A 45 1.72 1.16 -4.29
N LEU A 46 0.43 0.87 -4.48
CA LEU A 46 -0.43 0.37 -3.41
C LEU A 46 0.05 -1.02 -2.93
N VAL A 47 0.38 -1.92 -3.87
CA VAL A 47 0.92 -3.25 -3.56
C VAL A 47 2.27 -3.15 -2.84
N PHE A 48 3.21 -2.33 -3.32
CA PHE A 48 4.50 -2.14 -2.67
C PHE A 48 4.38 -1.51 -1.29
N THR A 49 3.48 -0.53 -1.13
CA THR A 49 3.19 0.07 0.18
C THR A 49 2.64 -0.98 1.14
N PHE A 50 1.72 -1.84 0.69
CA PHE A 50 1.16 -2.91 1.49
C PHE A 50 2.23 -3.93 1.94
N PHE A 51 3.07 -4.39 1.03
CA PHE A 51 4.17 -5.31 1.37
C PHE A 51 5.22 -4.65 2.26
N GLY A 52 5.55 -3.38 2.04
CA GLY A 52 6.44 -2.62 2.91
C GLY A 52 5.88 -2.51 4.33
N TRP A 53 4.59 -2.23 4.46
CA TRP A 53 3.88 -2.17 5.74
C TRP A 53 3.84 -3.52 6.45
N LEU A 54 3.51 -4.61 5.74
CA LEU A 54 3.59 -5.96 6.30
C LEU A 54 5.00 -6.31 6.75
N GLY A 55 6.01 -6.00 5.94
CA GLY A 55 7.42 -6.16 6.28
C GLY A 55 7.77 -5.41 7.57
N LEU A 56 7.30 -4.17 7.71
CA LEU A 56 7.49 -3.37 8.93
C LEU A 56 6.82 -4.01 10.13
N LEU A 57 5.59 -4.52 10.00
CA LEU A 57 4.86 -5.18 11.07
C LEU A 57 5.51 -6.49 11.54
N VAL A 58 6.19 -7.21 10.64
CA VAL A 58 6.91 -8.45 10.95
C VAL A 58 8.27 -8.17 11.57
N THR A 59 8.98 -7.15 11.07
CA THR A 59 10.35 -6.84 11.50
C THR A 59 10.42 -5.91 12.71
N LYS A 60 9.32 -5.24 13.08
CA LYS A 60 9.30 -4.37 14.27
C LYS A 60 9.56 -5.16 15.56
N PRO A 61 10.20 -4.54 16.56
CA PRO A 61 10.33 -5.14 17.88
C PRO A 61 8.96 -5.35 18.53
N ARG A 62 8.78 -6.51 19.18
CA ARG A 62 7.54 -6.86 19.89
C ARG A 62 7.29 -5.88 21.04
N GLY A 63 6.04 -5.47 21.23
CA GLY A 63 5.64 -4.53 22.28
C GLY A 63 5.83 -3.05 21.94
N VAL A 64 6.44 -2.71 20.79
CA VAL A 64 6.59 -1.31 20.37
C VAL A 64 5.49 -0.92 19.37
N PRO A 65 4.70 0.13 19.64
CA PRO A 65 3.72 0.65 18.69
C PRO A 65 4.42 1.33 17.51
N VAL A 66 3.80 1.27 16.32
CA VAL A 66 4.45 1.72 15.07
C VAL A 66 4.89 3.19 15.13
N ASN A 67 4.10 4.00 15.81
CA ASN A 67 4.28 5.45 15.96
C ASN A 67 5.52 5.81 16.81
N GLN A 68 6.07 4.86 17.55
CA GLN A 68 7.25 5.06 18.40
C GLN A 68 8.54 4.51 17.77
N LEU A 69 8.48 3.86 16.60
CA LEU A 69 9.67 3.30 15.93
C LEU A 69 10.70 4.36 15.52
N SER A 70 10.32 5.63 15.41
CA SER A 70 11.26 6.72 15.12
C SER A 70 12.07 7.17 16.33
N ARG A 71 11.60 6.87 17.54
CA ARG A 71 12.21 7.31 18.80
C ARG A 71 13.12 6.27 19.44
N ILE A 72 13.08 5.04 18.93
CA ILE A 72 13.88 3.92 19.42
C ILE A 72 14.97 3.55 18.40
N LYS A 73 16.10 3.07 18.90
CA LYS A 73 17.17 2.53 18.06
C LYS A 73 16.66 1.24 17.40
N THR A 74 16.37 1.31 16.11
CA THR A 74 15.83 0.20 15.31
C THR A 74 16.92 -0.39 14.41
N SER A 75 16.69 -1.60 13.90
CA SER A 75 17.61 -2.20 12.95
C SER A 75 17.61 -1.42 11.62
N PRO A 76 18.71 -1.45 10.84
CA PRO A 76 18.78 -0.81 9.54
C PRO A 76 17.66 -1.26 8.59
N LEU A 77 17.28 -2.55 8.66
CA LEU A 77 16.21 -3.13 7.86
C LEU A 77 14.84 -2.51 8.17
N VAL A 78 14.53 -2.31 9.45
CA VAL A 78 13.27 -1.69 9.89
C VAL A 78 13.21 -0.23 9.44
N ASN A 79 14.33 0.49 9.52
CA ASN A 79 14.40 1.86 9.04
C ASN A 79 14.24 1.93 7.51
N PHE A 80 14.88 1.02 6.77
CA PHE A 80 14.70 0.88 5.32
C PHE A 80 13.24 0.63 4.96
N LEU A 81 12.58 -0.35 5.60
CA LEU A 81 11.17 -0.66 5.36
C LEU A 81 10.26 0.52 5.69
N ARG A 82 10.58 1.29 6.74
CA ARG A 82 9.83 2.50 7.09
C ARG A 82 9.93 3.56 6.01
N VAL A 83 11.15 3.88 5.58
CA VAL A 83 11.40 4.87 4.52
C VAL A 83 10.79 4.40 3.20
N PHE A 84 10.99 3.13 2.83
CA PHE A 84 10.41 2.53 1.63
C PHE A 84 8.87 2.66 1.62
N THR A 85 8.21 2.24 2.70
CA THR A 85 6.74 2.31 2.80
C THR A 85 6.25 3.76 2.72
N LEU A 86 6.94 4.68 3.41
CA LEU A 86 6.58 6.09 3.37
C LEU A 86 6.75 6.67 1.97
N THR A 87 7.86 6.38 1.28
CA THR A 87 8.12 6.87 -0.07
C THR A 87 7.11 6.33 -1.07
N MET A 88 6.80 5.03 -1.05
CA MET A 88 5.81 4.43 -1.94
C MET A 88 4.42 5.03 -1.71
N PHE A 89 4.03 5.24 -0.45
CA PHE A 89 2.78 5.88 -0.11
C PHE A 89 2.72 7.35 -0.56
N MET A 90 3.80 8.10 -0.38
CA MET A 90 3.87 9.49 -0.84
C MET A 90 3.82 9.57 -2.37
N MET A 91 4.50 8.67 -3.09
CA MET A 91 4.40 8.58 -4.55
C MET A 91 2.98 8.26 -5.02
N PHE A 92 2.30 7.31 -4.35
CA PHE A 92 0.90 7.00 -4.60
C PHE A 92 0.00 8.23 -4.41
N MET A 93 0.19 8.97 -3.31
CA MET A 93 -0.58 10.19 -3.04
C MET A 93 -0.30 11.28 -4.07
N VAL A 94 0.97 11.51 -4.43
CA VAL A 94 1.33 12.48 -5.49
C VAL A 94 0.67 12.12 -6.80
N MET A 95 0.68 10.84 -7.18
CA MET A 95 -0.02 10.38 -8.39
C MET A 95 -1.53 10.59 -8.28
N LEU A 96 -2.17 10.23 -7.16
CA LEU A 96 -3.61 10.51 -6.95
C LEU A 96 -3.94 11.98 -7.16
N PHE A 97 -3.19 12.89 -6.53
CA PHE A 97 -3.42 14.33 -6.65
C PHE A 97 -3.10 14.84 -8.07
N ALA A 98 -2.05 14.34 -8.70
CA ALA A 98 -1.71 14.69 -10.08
C ALA A 98 -2.82 14.25 -11.07
N GLY A 99 -3.37 13.05 -10.88
CA GLY A 99 -4.52 12.57 -11.65
C GLY A 99 -5.74 13.48 -11.51
N MET A 100 -6.05 13.91 -10.28
CA MET A 100 -7.18 14.81 -10.03
C MET A 100 -6.97 16.25 -10.54
N VAL A 101 -5.73 16.74 -10.64
CA VAL A 101 -5.42 18.12 -11.09
C VAL A 101 -5.32 18.21 -12.61
N LEU A 102 -4.94 17.13 -13.29
CA LEU A 102 -4.81 17.07 -14.74
C LEU A 102 -6.14 16.80 -15.47
N GLU A 103 -7.21 16.57 -14.73
CA GLU A 103 -8.59 16.43 -15.21
C GLU A 103 -9.42 17.70 -15.03
#